data_AF-A0A3D3JH92-F1
#
_entry.id   AF-A0A3D3JH92-F1
#
_cell.length_a   1.000
_cell.length_b   1.000
_cell.length_c   1.000
_cell.angle_alpha   90.00
_cell.angle_beta   90.00
_cell.angle_gamma   90.00
#
_symmetry.space_group_name_H-M   'P 1'
#
loop_
_entity.id
_entity.type
_entity.pdbx_description
1 polymer ?
#
loop_
_entity_poly.entity_id
_entity_poly.type
_entity_poly.pdbx_seq_one_letter_code
_entity_poly.pdbx_strand_id
1 'polypeptide(L)'
;MIGSIHDYRAGNLLLSQLIGYLEGSLDAGSYESAQIVAQWYDHWTPLEILFATKGDATNVEETLQYLDCMERYLHDTLRKYT
;
A
#
# COMPACT_ATOMS: atom_id res chain seq x y z
N MET A 1 0.27 7.89 -3.41
CA MET A 1 0.41 6.43 -3.41
C MET A 1 1.86 5.93 -3.47
N ILE A 2 2.58 5.93 -4.60
CA ILE A 2 3.99 5.45 -4.61
C ILE A 2 4.87 6.37 -3.75
N GLY A 3 4.68 7.69 -3.84
CA GLY A 3 5.40 8.64 -2.97
C GLY A 3 5.22 8.35 -1.48
N SER A 4 4.03 7.94 -1.02
CA SER A 4 3.82 7.59 0.39
C SER A 4 4.55 6.33 0.82
N ILE A 5 4.81 5.38 -0.10
CA ILE A 5 5.69 4.23 0.19
C ILE A 5 7.12 4.71 0.41
N HIS A 6 7.62 5.64 -0.42
CA HIS A 6 8.96 6.21 -0.26
C HIS A 6 9.08 7.03 1.03
N ASP A 7 8.06 7.82 1.38
CA ASP A 7 8.03 8.58 2.64
C ASP A 7 8.04 7.67 3.87
N TYR A 8 7.31 6.54 3.83
CA TYR A 8 7.36 5.54 4.89
C TYR A 8 8.76 4.92 5.02
N ARG A 9 9.38 4.50 3.90
CA ARG A 9 10.75 3.94 3.90
C ARG A 9 11.78 4.94 4.45
N ALA A 10 11.56 6.24 4.24
CA ALA A 10 12.41 7.30 4.78
C ALA A 10 12.15 7.62 6.26
N GLY A 11 11.14 7.02 6.89
CA GLY A 11 10.74 7.29 8.27
C GLY A 11 9.96 8.60 8.45
N ASN A 12 9.48 9.21 7.35
CA ASN A 12 8.72 10.46 7.35
C ASN A 12 7.21 10.24 7.49
N LEU A 13 6.78 8.98 7.47
CA LEU A 13 5.37 8.60 7.46
C LEU A 13 5.13 7.42 8.39
N LEU A 14 4.05 7.46 9.17
CA LEU A 14 3.62 6.34 10.00
C LEU A 14 2.94 5.26 9.15
N LEU A 15 2.89 4.03 9.67
CA LEU A 15 2.24 2.92 8.96
C LEU A 15 0.73 3.16 8.80
N SER A 16 0.08 3.68 9.84
CA SER A 16 -1.34 4.09 9.80
C SER A 16 -1.64 5.08 8.67
N GLN A 17 -0.77 6.07 8.49
CA GLN A 17 -0.92 7.10 7.45
C GLN A 17 -0.69 6.52 6.04
N LEU A 18 0.32 5.66 5.90
CA LEU A 18 0.58 4.95 4.65
C LEU A 18 -0.63 4.12 4.22
N ILE A 19 -1.20 3.31 5.11
CA ILE A 19 -2.37 2.47 4.85
C ILE A 19 -3.54 3.31 4.35
N GLY A 20 -3.85 4.40 5.06
CA GLY A 20 -4.91 5.32 4.67
C GLY A 20 -4.66 5.99 3.32
N TYR A 21 -3.42 6.34 2.99
CA TYR A 21 -3.10 6.88 1.66
C TYR A 21 -3.24 5.85 0.54
N LEU A 22 -2.89 4.59 0.79
CA LEU A 22 -3.07 3.52 -0.20
C LEU A 22 -4.56 3.24 -0.44
N GLU A 23 -5.36 3.14 0.61
CA GLU A 23 -6.82 2.94 0.51
C GLU A 23 -7.51 4.14 -0.17
N GLY A 24 -7.23 5.37 0.29
CA GLY A 24 -7.80 6.56 -0.32
C GLY A 24 -7.37 6.76 -1.79
N SER A 25 -6.20 6.25 -2.20
CA SER A 25 -5.80 6.25 -3.60
C SER A 25 -6.62 5.28 -4.44
N LEU A 26 -7.01 4.13 -3.87
CA LEU A 26 -7.91 3.19 -4.53
C LEU A 26 -9.30 3.80 -4.68
N ASP A 27 -9.84 4.43 -3.63
CA ASP A 27 -11.17 5.06 -3.66
C ASP A 27 -11.25 6.24 -4.64
N ALA A 28 -10.17 7.02 -4.72
CA ALA A 28 -10.08 8.17 -5.64
C ALA A 28 -9.81 7.75 -7.09
N GLY A 29 -9.06 6.67 -7.29
CA GLY A 29 -8.84 6.10 -8.61
C GLY A 29 -10.12 5.43 -9.07
N SER A 30 -10.80 5.98 -10.07
CA SER A 30 -12.04 5.39 -10.61
C SER A 30 -11.77 4.09 -11.38
N TYR A 31 -11.25 3.07 -10.71
CA TYR A 31 -10.89 1.77 -11.27
C TYR A 31 -12.15 0.95 -11.52
N GLU A 32 -12.58 0.87 -12.79
CA GLU A 32 -13.79 0.11 -13.18
C GLU A 32 -13.58 -1.41 -13.14
N SER A 33 -12.33 -1.87 -13.15
CA SER A 33 -12.01 -3.29 -13.14
C SER A 33 -12.05 -3.85 -11.72
N ALA A 34 -13.07 -4.67 -11.43
CA ALA A 34 -13.18 -5.41 -10.19
C ALA A 34 -11.95 -6.30 -9.91
N GLN A 35 -11.27 -6.78 -10.97
CA GLN A 35 -10.04 -7.55 -10.83
C GLN A 35 -8.89 -6.71 -10.27
N ILE A 36 -8.76 -5.44 -10.70
CA ILE A 36 -7.74 -4.53 -10.20
C ILE A 36 -8.01 -4.17 -8.75
N VAL A 37 -9.27 -3.91 -8.42
CA VAL A 37 -9.69 -3.65 -7.03
C VAL A 37 -9.35 -4.86 -6.14
N ALA A 38 -9.69 -6.08 -6.58
CA ALA A 38 -9.37 -7.30 -5.83
C ALA A 38 -7.86 -7.49 -5.62
N GLN A 39 -7.06 -7.37 -6.67
CA GLN A 39 -5.59 -7.50 -6.59
C GLN A 39 -4.97 -6.42 -5.69
N TRP A 40 -5.55 -5.22 -5.68
CA TRP A 40 -5.11 -4.17 -4.76
C TRP A 40 -5.32 -4.59 -3.30
N TYR A 41 -6.51 -5.08 -2.96
CA TYR A 41 -6.79 -5.56 -1.61
C TYR A 41 -5.93 -6.78 -1.23
N ASP A 42 -5.58 -7.66 -2.17
CA ASP A 42 -4.64 -8.77 -1.90
C ASP A 42 -3.26 -8.27 -1.42
N HIS A 43 -2.80 -7.12 -1.91
CA HIS A 43 -1.52 -6.52 -1.52
C HIS A 43 -1.63 -5.56 -0.32
N TRP A 44 -2.77 -4.88 -0.16
CA TRP A 44 -3.00 -3.91 0.91
C TRP A 44 -3.42 -4.56 2.24
N THR A 45 -4.27 -5.59 2.20
CA THR A 45 -4.82 -6.23 3.42
C THR A 45 -3.75 -6.76 4.38
N PRO A 46 -2.62 -7.35 3.93
CA PRO A 46 -1.55 -7.76 4.84
C PRO A 46 -0.94 -6.59 5.63
N LEU A 47 -0.83 -5.41 5.02
CA LEU A 47 -0.36 -4.19 5.70
C LEU A 47 -1.36 -3.74 6.77
N GLU A 48 -2.65 -3.76 6.43
CA GLU A 48 -3.73 -3.44 7.38
C GLU A 48 -3.75 -4.40 8.57
N ILE A 49 -3.65 -5.71 8.33
CA ILE A 49 -3.58 -6.72 9.39
C ILE A 49 -2.36 -6.50 10.28
N LEU A 50 -1.20 -6.22 9.68
CA LEU A 50 0.04 -5.97 10.42
C LEU A 50 -0.13 -4.75 11.34
N PHE A 51 -0.67 -3.65 10.83
CA PHE A 51 -1.00 -2.47 11.60
C PHE A 51 -2.06 -2.75 12.68
N ALA A 52 -3.13 -3.46 12.39
CA ALA A 52 -4.16 -3.81 13.36
C ALA A 52 -3.60 -4.66 14.52
N THR A 53 -2.56 -5.45 14.26
CA THR A 53 -1.92 -6.33 15.25
C THR A 53 -0.88 -5.60 16.09
N LYS A 54 -0.09 -4.70 15.50
CA LYS A 54 1.12 -4.13 16.12
C LYS A 54 1.12 -2.60 16.24
N GLY A 55 0.15 -1.94 15.62
CA GLY A 55 0.07 -0.48 15.53
C GLY A 55 1.25 0.14 14.79
N ASP A 56 1.51 1.42 15.04
CA ASP A 56 2.66 2.12 14.46
C ASP A 56 4.02 1.70 15.06
N ALA A 57 4.03 0.85 16.09
CA ALA A 57 5.24 0.24 16.64
C ALA A 57 5.72 -1.00 15.86
N THR A 58 5.10 -1.28 14.70
CA THR A 58 5.46 -2.39 13.82
C THR A 58 6.93 -2.33 13.40
N ASN A 59 7.60 -3.49 13.35
CA ASN A 59 8.95 -3.59 12.81
C ASN A 59 8.95 -3.17 11.32
N VAL A 60 9.85 -2.26 10.97
CA VAL A 60 10.08 -1.80 9.60
C VAL A 60 10.35 -2.99 8.67
N GLU A 61 11.14 -4.00 9.07
CA GLU A 61 11.46 -5.15 8.20
C GLU A 61 10.24 -5.97 7.75
N GLU A 62 9.30 -6.24 8.66
CA GLU A 62 8.08 -6.99 8.32
C GLU A 62 7.19 -6.16 7.39
N THR A 63 7.14 -4.85 7.61
CA THR A 63 6.37 -3.93 6.76
C THR A 63 6.99 -3.83 5.37
N LEU A 64 8.32 -3.81 5.27
CA LEU A 64 9.04 -3.71 4.00
C LEU A 64 8.75 -4.89 3.06
N GLN A 65 8.59 -6.11 3.59
CA GLN A 65 8.24 -7.28 2.76
C GLN A 65 6.90 -7.12 2.05
N TYR A 66 5.88 -6.63 2.76
CA TYR A 66 4.58 -6.37 2.15
C TYR A 66 4.60 -5.14 1.23
N LEU A 67 5.39 -4.12 1.59
CA LEU A 67 5.54 -2.92 0.77
C LEU A 67 6.22 -3.18 -0.57
N ASP A 68 7.22 -4.06 -0.63
CA ASP A 68 7.88 -4.43 -1.89
C ASP A 68 6.88 -5.06 -2.88
N CYS A 69 5.99 -5.93 -2.39
CA CYS A 69 4.92 -6.53 -3.18
C CYS A 69 3.92 -5.48 -3.67
N MET A 70 3.47 -4.60 -2.77
CA MET A 70 2.54 -3.53 -3.10
C MET A 70 3.13 -2.57 -4.14
N GLU A 71 4.35 -2.08 -3.92
CA GLU A 71 5.03 -1.16 -4.83
C GLU A 71 5.20 -1.75 -6.23
N ARG A 72 5.58 -3.04 -6.32
CA ARG A 72 5.68 -3.74 -7.60
C ARG A 72 4.34 -3.81 -8.33
N TYR A 73 3.28 -4.20 -7.63
CA TYR A 73 1.93 -4.25 -8.20
C TYR A 73 1.48 -2.88 -8.72
N LEU A 74 1.72 -1.81 -7.96
CA LEU A 74 1.36 -0.45 -8.35
C LEU A 74 2.12 0.01 -9.60
N HIS A 75 3.41 -0.30 -9.69
CA HIS A 75 4.19 -0.01 -10.90
C HIS A 75 3.68 -0.76 -12.12
N ASP A 76 3.37 -2.05 -11.98
CA ASP A 76 2.86 -2.88 -13.08
C ASP A 76 1.47 -2.46 -13.52
N THR A 77 0.63 -2.03 -12.57
CA THR A 77 -0.70 -1.48 -12.85
C THR A 77 -0.58 -0.14 -13.57
N LEU A 78 0.19 0.82 -13.05
CA LEU A 78 0.34 2.15 -13.66
C LEU A 78 0.94 2.09 -15.07
N ARG A 79 1.89 1.17 -15.34
CA ARG A 79 2.44 0.96 -16.68
C ARG A 79 1.42 0.50 -17.72
N LYS A 80 0.33 -0.13 -17.31
CA LYS A 80 -0.74 -0.58 -18.24
C LYS A 80 -1.68 0.56 -18.63
N TYR A 81 -1.60 1.71 -17.94
CA TYR A 81 -2.48 2.86 -18.12
C TYR A 81 -1.73 4.16 -18.51
N THR A 82 -0.45 4.06 -18.86
CA THR A 82 0.38 5.13 -19.44
C THR A 82 0.88 4.74 -20.82
#